data_AF-A0A840WKV8-F1
#
_entry.id   AF-A0A840WKV8-F1
#
_cell.length_a   1.000
_cell.length_b   1.000
_cell.length_c   1.000
_cell.angle_alpha   90.00
_cell.angle_beta   90.00
_cell.angle_gamma   90.00
#
_symmetry.space_group_name_H-M   'P 1'
#
loop_
_entity.id
_entity.type
_entity.pdbx_description
1 polymer ?
#
loop_
_entity_poly.entity_id
_entity_poly.type
_entity_poly.pdbx_seq_one_letter_code
_entity_poly.pdbx_strand_id
1 'polypeptide(L)'
;MSAPILSMELPGGERLSAVMPGVAARPTLTIRRHPAQHLRLRDLARSGMVDQTAQNLLRAAVRARLNILISGATNSGKTTLLRALLGTLEGERLITVEDAFELGLHRADSDLDVQALQGRPANVEGIGEVSLAELVRAALRMCPDRVIVGETRGPETIALLNAMSMGTDGSMSTIHASSSQQVFAKLAAYCAQSPERLTASATASLVGAALHLVVHIDTTPVGERYVASVREVVGAESEQVISNEIYHRAPNTSSGELVCAPSGVVADRLERVGYAGRGWV
;
A
#
# COMPACT_ATOMS: atom_id res chain seq x y z
N MET A 1 6.75 19.68 31.67
CA MET A 1 6.20 18.51 32.38
C MET A 1 6.50 17.28 31.55
N SER A 2 6.96 16.21 32.20
CA SER A 2 7.67 15.07 31.59
C SER A 2 6.80 14.31 30.60
N ALA A 3 7.27 14.15 29.36
CA ALA A 3 6.75 13.17 28.41
C ALA A 3 7.51 11.84 28.65
N PRO A 4 6.97 10.88 29.44
CA PRO A 4 7.69 9.65 29.82
C PRO A 4 7.87 8.68 28.66
N ILE A 5 7.19 8.93 27.55
CA ILE A 5 7.30 8.20 26.29
C ILE A 5 7.75 9.20 25.23
N LEU A 6 8.87 8.90 24.58
CA LEU A 6 9.43 9.68 23.48
C LEU A 6 9.42 8.82 22.22
N SER A 7 8.99 9.40 21.11
CA SER A 7 9.12 8.84 19.77
C SER A 7 9.71 9.89 18.85
N MET A 8 10.82 9.59 18.18
CA MET A 8 11.49 10.52 17.26
C MET A 8 12.23 9.80 16.14
N GLU A 9 12.55 10.55 15.08
CA GLU A 9 13.45 10.10 14.01
C GLU A 9 14.88 10.56 14.30
N LEU A 10 15.85 9.65 14.14
CA LEU A 10 17.27 9.96 14.21
C LEU A 10 17.78 10.50 12.85
N PRO A 11 18.94 11.19 12.79
CA PRO A 11 19.47 11.73 11.53
C PRO A 11 19.66 10.71 10.39
N GLY A 12 19.79 9.41 10.71
CA GLY A 12 19.88 8.33 9.72
C GLY A 12 18.52 7.80 9.21
N GLY A 13 17.39 8.34 9.70
CA GLY A 13 16.04 7.87 9.39
C GLY A 13 15.55 6.73 10.28
N GLU A 14 16.34 6.29 11.27
CA GLU A 14 15.90 5.31 12.24
C GLU A 14 14.83 5.89 13.18
N ARG A 15 13.86 5.04 13.55
CA ARG A 15 12.86 5.41 14.57
C ARG A 15 13.36 5.03 15.96
N LEU A 16 13.45 6.01 16.85
CA LEU A 16 13.75 5.83 18.27
C LEU A 16 12.45 5.90 19.07
N SER A 17 12.20 4.89 19.90
CA SER A 17 11.20 4.91 20.96
C SER A 17 11.92 4.77 22.30
N ALA A 18 11.66 5.68 23.25
CA ALA A 18 12.25 5.66 24.58
C ALA A 18 11.18 5.81 25.66
N VAL A 19 11.34 5.07 26.77
CA VAL A 19 10.42 5.08 27.90
C VAL A 19 11.19 5.27 29.20
N MET A 20 10.79 6.26 30.00
CA MET A 20 11.41 6.60 31.28
C MET A 20 10.98 5.68 32.44
N PRO A 21 11.80 5.57 33.50
CA PRO A 21 11.38 4.95 34.76
C PRO A 21 10.09 5.57 35.30
N GLY A 22 9.20 4.74 35.83
CA GLY A 22 7.85 5.14 36.27
C GLY A 22 6.75 4.76 35.29
N VAL A 23 7.09 4.56 34.02
CA VAL A 23 6.24 3.85 33.02
C VAL A 23 6.87 2.51 32.65
N ALA A 24 8.21 2.48 32.51
CA ALA A 24 8.98 1.24 32.41
C ALA A 24 9.70 0.95 33.74
N ALA A 25 10.02 -0.33 34.00
CA ALA A 25 10.77 -0.73 35.19
C ALA A 25 12.21 -0.15 35.22
N ARG A 26 12.80 0.10 34.04
CA ARG A 26 14.10 0.73 33.84
C ARG A 26 14.06 1.56 32.55
N PRO A 27 14.97 2.54 32.35
CA PRO A 27 15.05 3.26 31.09
C PRO A 27 15.19 2.26 29.94
N THR A 28 14.29 2.37 28.95
CA THR A 28 14.24 1.44 27.82
C THR A 28 14.25 2.23 26.53
N LEU A 29 15.04 1.80 25.55
CA LEU A 29 15.21 2.45 24.27
C LEU A 29 15.23 1.39 23.16
N THR A 30 14.43 1.61 22.13
CA THR A 30 14.32 0.76 20.94
C THR A 30 14.61 1.59 19.70
N ILE A 31 15.61 1.20 18.92
CA ILE A 31 15.91 1.80 17.62
C ILE A 31 15.50 0.82 16.53
N ARG A 32 14.56 1.23 15.67
CA ARG A 32 14.17 0.47 14.49
C ARG A 32 14.93 1.03 13.29
N ARG A 33 15.85 0.21 12.77
CA ARG A 33 16.56 0.48 11.54
C ARG A 33 15.73 -0.04 10.37
N HIS A 34 15.50 0.81 9.39
CA HIS A 34 14.93 0.42 8.11
C HIS A 34 16.07 0.43 7.10
N PRO A 35 16.73 -0.73 6.85
CA PRO A 35 17.79 -0.76 5.86
C PRO A 35 17.22 -0.30 4.52
N ALA A 36 17.82 0.75 3.95
CA ALA A 36 17.44 1.30 2.65
C ALA A 36 17.89 0.38 1.50
N GLN A 37 17.64 -0.93 1.60
CA GLN A 37 17.82 -1.83 0.49
C GLN A 37 16.64 -1.65 -0.46
N HIS A 38 16.89 -0.92 -1.55
CA HIS A 38 15.97 -0.79 -2.67
C HIS A 38 15.97 -2.10 -3.47
N LEU A 39 15.26 -3.11 -2.96
CA LEU A 39 15.02 -4.33 -3.72
C LEU A 39 14.16 -3.99 -4.94
N ARG A 40 14.65 -4.38 -6.13
CA ARG A 40 13.90 -4.24 -7.37
C ARG A 40 12.95 -5.42 -7.53
N LEU A 41 11.95 -5.28 -8.37
CA LEU A 41 10.99 -6.35 -8.64
C LEU A 41 11.66 -7.66 -9.13
N ARG A 42 12.80 -7.56 -9.83
CA ARG A 42 13.60 -8.73 -10.23
C ARG A 42 14.26 -9.45 -9.05
N ASP A 43 14.60 -8.73 -7.98
CA ASP A 43 15.25 -9.31 -6.80
C ASP A 43 14.22 -10.10 -5.98
N LEU A 44 12.98 -9.59 -5.90
CA LEU A 44 11.84 -10.32 -5.32
C LEU A 44 11.46 -11.56 -6.14
N ALA A 45 11.67 -11.52 -7.46
CA ALA A 45 11.49 -12.70 -8.30
C ALA A 45 12.56 -13.77 -8.04
N ARG A 46 13.82 -13.36 -7.92
CA ARG A 46 14.92 -14.27 -7.55
C ARG A 46 14.74 -14.89 -6.17
N SER A 47 14.15 -14.16 -5.22
CA SER A 47 13.87 -14.68 -3.88
C SER A 47 12.63 -15.59 -3.81
N GLY A 48 11.92 -15.78 -4.93
CA GLY A 48 10.68 -16.57 -4.98
C GLY A 48 9.46 -15.86 -4.38
N MET A 49 9.58 -14.59 -3.96
CA MET A 49 8.45 -13.83 -3.40
C MET A 49 7.42 -13.47 -4.47
N VAL A 50 7.88 -13.21 -5.69
CA VAL A 50 7.01 -12.93 -6.83
C VAL A 50 7.41 -13.89 -7.95
N ASP A 51 6.58 -14.86 -8.30
CA ASP A 51 6.90 -15.71 -9.44
C ASP A 51 6.81 -14.95 -10.79
N GLN A 52 7.19 -15.60 -11.89
CA GLN A 52 7.21 -14.97 -13.20
C GLN A 52 5.82 -14.50 -13.67
N THR A 53 4.77 -15.26 -13.38
CA THR A 53 3.39 -14.96 -13.75
C THR A 53 2.92 -13.69 -13.02
N ALA A 54 3.07 -13.66 -11.70
CA ALA A 54 2.76 -12.50 -10.88
C ALA A 54 3.63 -11.29 -11.26
N GLN A 55 4.90 -11.50 -11.56
CA GLN A 55 5.80 -10.41 -11.97
C GLN A 55 5.32 -9.73 -13.26
N ASN A 56 4.90 -10.53 -14.25
CA ASN A 56 4.41 -10.01 -15.53
C ASN A 56 3.09 -9.25 -15.33
N LEU A 57 2.16 -9.82 -14.57
CA LEU A 57 0.88 -9.19 -14.25
C LEU A 57 1.07 -7.87 -13.50
N LEU A 58 1.87 -7.85 -12.44
CA LEU A 58 2.10 -6.66 -11.63
C LEU A 58 2.83 -5.56 -12.40
N ARG A 59 3.82 -5.92 -13.23
CA ARG A 59 4.49 -4.94 -14.12
C ARG A 59 3.50 -4.33 -15.11
N ALA A 60 2.62 -5.15 -15.69
CA ALA A 60 1.58 -4.66 -16.57
C ALA A 60 0.59 -3.73 -15.83
N ALA A 61 0.15 -4.11 -14.63
CA ALA A 61 -0.74 -3.31 -13.80
C ALA A 61 -0.16 -1.92 -13.47
N VAL A 62 1.14 -1.86 -13.13
CA VAL A 62 1.84 -0.60 -12.85
C VAL A 62 1.90 0.29 -14.09
N ARG A 63 2.25 -0.27 -15.26
CA ARG A 63 2.28 0.44 -16.55
C ARG A 63 0.89 0.91 -16.97
N ALA A 64 -0.13 0.11 -16.68
CA ALA A 64 -1.54 0.40 -16.94
C ALA A 64 -2.14 1.42 -15.96
N ARG A 65 -1.33 1.95 -15.03
CA ARG A 65 -1.75 2.89 -13.98
C ARG A 65 -2.97 2.39 -13.20
N LEU A 66 -3.00 1.09 -12.89
CA LEU A 66 -4.01 0.54 -11.99
C LEU A 66 -3.73 0.99 -10.56
N ASN A 67 -4.78 1.31 -9.81
CA ASN A 67 -4.69 1.59 -8.38
C ASN A 67 -4.55 0.27 -7.61
N ILE A 68 -3.49 0.15 -6.80
CA ILE A 68 -3.11 -1.13 -6.16
C ILE A 68 -3.06 -0.98 -4.65
N LEU A 69 -3.77 -1.86 -3.94
CA LEU A 69 -3.65 -2.00 -2.49
C LEU A 69 -2.93 -3.30 -2.16
N ILE A 70 -1.78 -3.21 -1.50
CA ILE A 70 -0.97 -4.37 -1.12
C ILE A 70 -1.31 -4.78 0.30
N SER A 71 -1.74 -6.01 0.51
CA SER A 71 -2.15 -6.54 1.80
C SER A 71 -1.29 -7.68 2.31
N GLY A 72 -1.40 -7.97 3.60
CA GLY A 72 -0.62 -9.00 4.29
C GLY A 72 -0.40 -8.69 5.77
N ALA A 73 0.16 -9.66 6.48
CA ALA A 73 0.48 -9.54 7.90
C ALA A 73 1.55 -8.46 8.20
N THR A 74 1.83 -8.26 9.49
CA THR A 74 2.99 -7.47 9.92
C THR A 74 4.28 -8.13 9.46
N ASN A 75 5.20 -7.33 8.94
CA ASN A 75 6.48 -7.82 8.42
C ASN A 75 6.36 -8.86 7.27
N SER A 76 5.25 -8.89 6.52
CA SER A 76 5.11 -9.76 5.35
C SER A 76 5.85 -9.26 4.11
N GLY A 77 6.35 -8.01 4.11
CA GLY A 77 7.04 -7.41 2.97
C GLY A 77 6.17 -6.51 2.08
N LYS A 78 4.99 -6.06 2.53
CA LYS A 78 4.12 -5.13 1.79
C LYS A 78 4.85 -3.89 1.27
N THR A 79 5.53 -3.17 2.16
CA THR A 79 6.30 -1.96 1.81
C THR A 79 7.47 -2.29 0.87
N THR A 80 8.06 -3.48 1.00
CA THR A 80 9.11 -3.95 0.08
C THR A 80 8.55 -4.17 -1.33
N LEU A 81 7.41 -4.86 -1.46
CA LEU A 81 6.76 -5.04 -2.76
C LEU A 81 6.30 -3.70 -3.34
N LEU A 82 5.71 -2.83 -2.52
CA LEU A 82 5.32 -1.48 -2.92
C LEU A 82 6.50 -0.71 -3.54
N ARG A 83 7.63 -0.65 -2.82
CA ARG A 83 8.86 0.00 -3.31
C ARG A 83 9.39 -0.66 -4.59
N ALA A 84 9.33 -1.98 -4.68
CA ALA A 84 9.79 -2.71 -5.86
C ALA A 84 8.94 -2.44 -7.11
N LEU A 85 7.62 -2.25 -6.94
CA LEU A 85 6.71 -1.84 -8.01
C LEU A 85 6.90 -0.38 -8.40
N LEU A 86 7.05 0.52 -7.42
CA LEU A 86 7.32 1.94 -7.69
C LEU A 86 8.67 2.15 -8.37
N GLY A 87 9.66 1.31 -8.06
CA GLY A 87 10.96 1.30 -8.74
C GLY A 87 10.93 0.79 -10.18
N THR A 88 9.76 0.46 -10.75
CA THR A 88 9.61 0.21 -12.19
C THR A 88 9.05 1.40 -12.96
N LEU A 89 8.74 2.51 -12.27
CA LEU A 89 8.28 3.75 -12.86
C LEU A 89 9.47 4.55 -13.41
N GLU A 90 9.20 5.38 -14.41
CA GLU A 90 10.16 6.27 -15.07
C GLU A 90 9.48 7.62 -15.32
N GLY A 91 10.15 8.72 -14.98
CA GLY A 91 9.72 10.10 -15.26
C GLY A 91 8.39 10.57 -14.63
N GLU A 92 7.84 9.86 -13.64
CA GLU A 92 6.59 10.25 -12.97
C GLU A 92 6.83 11.07 -11.68
N ARG A 93 5.92 12.00 -11.39
CA ARG A 93 5.89 12.76 -10.14
C ARG A 93 5.09 12.04 -9.05
N LEU A 94 5.78 11.61 -8.00
CA LEU A 94 5.19 10.88 -6.87
C LEU A 94 5.09 11.76 -5.64
N ILE A 95 3.92 11.76 -4.99
CA ILE A 95 3.78 12.30 -3.64
C ILE A 95 3.61 11.13 -2.68
N THR A 96 4.57 10.92 -1.76
CA THR A 96 4.44 9.91 -0.71
C THR A 96 3.88 10.52 0.56
N VAL A 97 3.00 9.79 1.25
CA VAL A 97 2.38 10.19 2.51
C VAL A 97 2.56 9.05 3.51
N GLU A 98 3.32 9.29 4.57
CA GLU A 98 3.76 8.23 5.49
C GLU A 98 3.67 8.69 6.95
N ASP A 99 3.44 7.76 7.90
CA ASP A 99 3.58 8.09 9.33
C ASP A 99 5.03 8.48 9.68
N ALA A 100 5.99 7.83 9.04
CA ALA A 100 7.35 8.32 8.91
C ALA A 100 8.01 7.76 7.65
N PHE A 101 9.07 8.41 7.19
CA PHE A 101 9.77 8.13 5.93
C PHE A 101 10.39 6.71 5.84
N GLU A 102 9.57 5.70 5.55
CA GLU A 102 9.98 4.30 5.39
C GLU A 102 10.17 3.88 3.93
N LEU A 103 9.48 4.53 2.99
CA LEU A 103 9.58 4.25 1.55
C LEU A 103 10.93 4.67 0.98
N GLY A 104 11.49 5.77 1.49
CA GLY A 104 12.83 6.25 1.10
C GLY A 104 13.00 6.54 -0.40
N LEU A 105 11.92 6.68 -1.17
CA LEU A 105 11.96 6.90 -2.62
C LEU A 105 12.60 8.24 -2.98
N HIS A 106 12.41 9.27 -2.15
CA HIS A 106 13.05 10.59 -2.28
C HIS A 106 14.58 10.57 -2.07
N ARG A 107 15.14 9.45 -1.57
CA ARG A 107 16.59 9.24 -1.40
C ARG A 107 17.14 8.22 -2.41
N ALA A 108 16.28 7.64 -3.25
CA ALA A 108 16.68 6.66 -4.23
C ALA A 108 17.36 7.35 -5.41
N ASP A 109 18.37 6.69 -5.98
CA ASP A 109 18.90 7.05 -7.29
C ASP A 109 17.91 6.58 -8.37
N SER A 110 16.97 7.46 -8.71
CA SER A 110 15.93 7.25 -9.72
C SER A 110 15.58 8.57 -10.40
N ASP A 111 15.00 8.48 -11.59
CA ASP A 111 14.50 9.61 -12.40
C ASP A 111 13.11 10.12 -11.96
N LEU A 112 12.58 9.60 -10.85
CA LEU A 112 11.29 9.98 -10.30
C LEU A 112 11.37 11.33 -9.57
N ASP A 113 10.37 12.19 -9.80
CA ASP A 113 10.20 13.43 -9.03
C ASP A 113 9.40 13.12 -7.77
N VAL A 114 10.10 12.84 -6.66
CA VAL A 114 9.49 12.38 -5.42
C VAL A 114 9.44 13.48 -4.38
N GLN A 115 8.23 13.90 -4.00
CA GLN A 115 8.00 14.68 -2.79
C GLN A 115 7.48 13.77 -1.68
N ALA A 116 8.27 13.60 -0.62
CA ALA A 116 7.85 12.86 0.55
C ALA A 116 7.19 13.77 1.59
N LEU A 117 6.04 13.34 2.10
CA LEU A 117 5.28 13.99 3.18
C LEU A 117 5.17 13.03 4.37
N GLN A 118 5.33 13.56 5.57
CA GLN A 118 5.29 12.79 6.81
C GLN A 118 4.26 13.39 7.77
N GLY A 119 3.41 12.52 8.32
CA GLY A 119 2.48 12.88 9.38
C GLY A 119 3.22 13.38 10.63
N ARG A 120 2.57 14.26 11.37
CA ARG A 120 3.12 14.80 12.62
C ARG A 120 2.10 14.64 13.74
N PRO A 121 2.41 13.91 14.83
CA PRO A 121 1.51 13.85 15.96
C PRO A 121 1.39 15.23 16.63
N ALA A 122 0.28 15.45 17.32
CA ALA A 122 0.11 16.61 18.18
C ALA A 122 1.25 16.72 19.23
N ASN A 123 1.58 17.94 19.63
CA ASN A 123 2.45 18.16 20.78
C ASN A 123 1.77 17.72 22.09
N VAL A 124 2.47 17.84 23.23
CA VAL A 124 1.92 17.47 24.56
C VAL A 124 0.67 18.25 24.96
N GLU A 125 0.37 19.37 24.30
CA GLU A 125 -0.81 20.21 24.51
C GLU A 125 -1.96 19.84 23.55
N GLY A 126 -1.78 18.82 22.70
CA GLY A 126 -2.77 18.42 21.68
C GLY A 126 -2.78 19.32 20.44
N ILE A 127 -1.76 20.17 20.26
CA ILE A 127 -1.70 21.18 19.20
C ILE A 127 -0.74 20.76 18.09
N GLY A 128 -1.10 21.09 16.84
CA GLY A 128 -0.22 20.97 15.69
C GLY A 128 -0.13 19.56 15.12
N GLU A 129 -1.16 18.73 15.31
CA GLU A 129 -1.28 17.49 14.53
C GLU A 129 -1.33 17.81 13.03
N VAL A 130 -0.67 16.97 12.24
CA VAL A 130 -0.80 16.93 10.78
C VAL A 130 -1.06 15.47 10.42
N SER A 131 -2.32 15.16 10.17
CA SER A 131 -2.77 13.80 9.88
C SER A 131 -2.42 13.36 8.46
N LEU A 132 -2.34 12.04 8.24
CA LEU A 132 -2.18 11.50 6.89
C LEU A 132 -3.34 11.90 5.96
N ALA A 133 -4.56 12.00 6.49
CA ALA A 133 -5.73 12.43 5.72
C ALA A 133 -5.58 13.87 5.21
N GLU A 134 -5.05 14.79 6.01
CA GLU A 134 -4.74 16.15 5.59
C GLU A 134 -3.63 16.18 4.53
N LEU A 135 -2.58 15.38 4.71
CA LEU A 135 -1.47 15.28 3.76
C LEU A 135 -1.91 14.70 2.41
N VAL A 136 -2.79 13.69 2.39
CA VAL A 136 -3.35 13.16 1.14
C VAL A 136 -4.17 14.24 0.41
N ARG A 137 -5.01 14.99 1.14
CA ARG A 137 -5.77 16.10 0.53
C ARG A 137 -4.86 17.23 0.04
N ALA A 138 -3.76 17.49 0.73
CA ALA A 138 -2.76 18.47 0.30
C ALA A 138 -2.00 17.98 -0.95
N ALA A 139 -1.63 16.69 -0.99
CA ALA A 139 -0.91 16.06 -2.09
C ALA A 139 -1.63 16.24 -3.43
N LEU A 140 -2.97 16.17 -3.45
CA LEU A 140 -3.77 16.39 -4.67
C LEU A 140 -3.60 17.80 -5.28
N ARG A 141 -3.14 18.79 -4.51
CA ARG A 141 -2.83 20.14 -5.01
C ARG A 141 -1.40 20.30 -5.51
N MET A 142 -0.59 19.26 -5.40
CA MET A 142 0.83 19.26 -5.80
C MET A 142 1.05 18.68 -7.20
N CYS A 143 -0.03 18.57 -7.99
CA CYS A 143 -0.07 17.98 -9.33
C CYS A 143 0.65 16.60 -9.40
N PRO A 144 0.26 15.63 -8.55
CA PRO A 144 0.85 14.30 -8.56
C PRO A 144 0.47 13.53 -9.84
N ASP A 145 1.40 12.73 -10.38
CA ASP A 145 1.01 11.60 -11.22
C ASP A 145 0.39 10.50 -10.36
N ARG A 146 0.99 10.21 -9.20
CA ARG A 146 0.49 9.22 -8.24
C ARG A 146 0.62 9.72 -6.80
N VAL A 147 -0.35 9.32 -5.97
CA VAL A 147 -0.26 9.47 -4.52
C VAL A 147 0.00 8.10 -3.90
N ILE A 148 1.06 8.00 -3.12
CA ILE A 148 1.45 6.77 -2.44
C ILE A 148 1.24 6.95 -0.95
N VAL A 149 0.36 6.16 -0.35
CA VAL A 149 0.23 6.14 1.11
C VAL A 149 1.01 4.94 1.63
N GLY A 150 1.96 5.17 2.53
CA GLY A 150 2.84 4.10 3.01
C GLY A 150 2.06 2.93 3.62
N GLU A 151 1.08 3.26 4.45
CA GLU A 151 0.13 2.30 5.04
C GLU A 151 -1.19 2.99 5.36
N THR A 152 -2.29 2.37 4.97
CA THR A 152 -3.64 2.78 5.30
C THR A 152 -4.15 1.96 6.49
N ARG A 153 -4.45 2.66 7.58
CA ARG A 153 -4.87 2.11 8.88
C ARG A 153 -6.03 2.89 9.53
N GLY A 154 -6.53 3.95 8.91
CA GLY A 154 -7.49 4.84 9.55
C GLY A 154 -8.11 5.91 8.65
N PRO A 155 -8.35 7.13 9.17
CA PRO A 155 -9.11 8.20 8.50
C PRO A 155 -8.61 8.59 7.10
N GLU A 156 -7.32 8.41 6.80
CA GLU A 156 -6.74 8.66 5.48
C GLU A 156 -7.30 7.75 4.38
N THR A 157 -7.97 6.66 4.73
CA THR A 157 -8.61 5.73 3.78
C THR A 157 -9.53 6.46 2.81
N ILE A 158 -10.41 7.33 3.30
CA ILE A 158 -11.36 8.05 2.42
C ILE A 158 -10.62 9.03 1.51
N ALA A 159 -9.65 9.76 2.05
CA ALA A 159 -8.85 10.69 1.26
C ALA A 159 -8.08 9.97 0.15
N LEU A 160 -7.51 8.80 0.44
CA LEU A 160 -6.83 7.95 -0.54
C LEU A 160 -7.78 7.42 -1.60
N LEU A 161 -8.94 6.87 -1.21
CA LEU A 161 -9.91 6.34 -2.16
C LEU A 161 -10.47 7.46 -3.06
N ASN A 162 -10.67 8.67 -2.54
CA ASN A 162 -11.02 9.83 -3.34
C ASN A 162 -9.90 10.22 -4.33
N ALA A 163 -8.64 10.23 -3.89
CA ALA A 163 -7.51 10.47 -4.80
C ALA A 163 -7.49 9.46 -5.96
N MET A 164 -7.73 8.19 -5.64
CA MET A 164 -7.79 7.09 -6.60
C MET A 164 -8.97 7.17 -7.58
N SER A 165 -10.13 7.66 -7.15
CA SER A 165 -11.32 7.78 -8.03
C SER A 165 -11.35 9.09 -8.85
N MET A 166 -10.63 10.13 -8.43
CA MET A 166 -10.62 11.46 -9.06
C MET A 166 -9.49 11.65 -10.08
N GLY A 167 -8.99 10.57 -10.67
CA GLY A 167 -8.04 10.64 -11.79
C GLY A 167 -6.57 10.71 -11.41
N THR A 168 -6.20 10.53 -10.13
CA THR A 168 -4.79 10.28 -9.75
C THR A 168 -4.49 8.78 -9.90
N ASP A 169 -4.60 8.31 -11.14
CA ASP A 169 -4.49 6.90 -11.52
C ASP A 169 -3.08 6.36 -11.30
N GLY A 170 -3.00 5.12 -10.81
CA GLY A 170 -1.76 4.41 -10.52
C GLY A 170 -1.31 4.56 -9.06
N SER A 171 -2.14 5.20 -8.22
CA SER A 171 -1.90 5.37 -6.79
C SER A 171 -1.85 4.02 -6.07
N MET A 172 -1.02 3.93 -5.03
CA MET A 172 -0.80 2.68 -4.30
C MET A 172 -0.76 2.89 -2.81
N SER A 173 -1.15 1.86 -2.06
CA SER A 173 -0.98 1.85 -0.61
C SER A 173 -0.75 0.43 -0.09
N THR A 174 -0.41 0.31 1.19
CA THR A 174 -0.43 -0.97 1.90
C THR A 174 -1.52 -1.01 2.97
N ILE A 175 -2.01 -2.19 3.30
CA ILE A 175 -3.00 -2.41 4.36
C ILE A 175 -2.70 -3.72 5.08
N HIS A 176 -2.89 -3.77 6.39
CA HIS A 176 -2.86 -5.06 7.09
C HIS A 176 -4.15 -5.83 6.84
N ALA A 177 -4.09 -7.03 6.29
CA ALA A 177 -5.22 -7.94 6.19
C ALA A 177 -4.73 -9.38 6.14
N SER A 178 -5.57 -10.34 6.53
CA SER A 178 -5.23 -11.77 6.52
C SER A 178 -5.61 -12.49 5.22
N SER A 179 -6.23 -11.79 4.27
CA SER A 179 -6.47 -12.25 2.89
C SER A 179 -6.77 -11.06 1.98
N SER A 180 -6.74 -11.26 0.66
CA SER A 180 -7.19 -10.26 -0.32
C SER A 180 -8.66 -9.88 -0.11
N GLN A 181 -9.53 -10.83 0.22
CA GLN A 181 -10.96 -10.58 0.46
C GLN A 181 -11.23 -9.76 1.73
N GLN A 182 -10.48 -10.00 2.81
CA GLN A 182 -10.68 -9.29 4.08
C GLN A 182 -10.33 -7.79 4.03
N VAL A 183 -9.63 -7.36 2.98
CA VAL A 183 -9.31 -5.94 2.76
C VAL A 183 -10.58 -5.08 2.72
N PHE A 184 -11.64 -5.55 2.07
CA PHE A 184 -12.87 -4.76 1.91
C PHE A 184 -13.58 -4.49 3.25
N ALA A 185 -13.64 -5.50 4.12
CA ALA A 185 -14.19 -5.33 5.47
C ALA A 185 -13.39 -4.33 6.31
N LYS A 186 -12.05 -4.29 6.13
CA LYS A 186 -11.20 -3.31 6.81
C LYS A 186 -11.37 -1.90 6.26
N LEU A 187 -11.46 -1.74 4.93
CA LEU A 187 -11.77 -0.45 4.32
C LEU A 187 -13.11 0.09 4.83
N ALA A 188 -14.15 -0.76 4.89
CA ALA A 188 -15.43 -0.41 5.49
C ALA A 188 -15.29 0.05 6.95
N ALA A 189 -14.53 -0.69 7.76
CA ALA A 189 -14.30 -0.33 9.16
C ALA A 189 -13.54 1.01 9.31
N TYR A 190 -12.52 1.27 8.48
CA TYR A 190 -11.76 2.53 8.53
C TYR A 190 -12.58 3.72 8.05
N CYS A 191 -13.37 3.55 6.98
CA CYS A 191 -14.28 4.58 6.49
C CYS A 191 -15.39 4.88 7.51
N ALA A 192 -15.91 3.88 8.22
CA ALA A 192 -16.91 4.09 9.27
C ALA A 192 -16.34 4.82 10.51
N GLN A 193 -15.06 4.63 10.82
CA GLN A 193 -14.36 5.27 11.94
C GLN A 193 -13.78 6.65 11.60
N SER A 194 -13.73 7.01 10.32
CA SER A 194 -13.31 8.33 9.87
C SER A 194 -14.25 9.44 10.36
N PRO A 195 -13.82 10.71 10.36
CA PRO A 195 -14.70 11.85 10.62
C PRO A 195 -15.94 11.90 9.72
N GLU A 196 -15.80 11.49 8.46
CA GLU A 196 -16.88 11.46 7.47
C GLU A 196 -17.89 10.33 7.69
N ARG A 197 -17.53 9.26 8.42
CA ARG A 197 -18.39 8.13 8.82
C ARG A 197 -19.22 7.54 7.66
N LEU A 198 -18.55 7.14 6.58
CA LEU A 198 -19.26 6.56 5.43
C LEU A 198 -19.99 5.27 5.83
N THR A 199 -21.18 5.07 5.27
CA THR A 199 -21.92 3.82 5.39
C THR A 199 -21.18 2.69 4.66
N ALA A 200 -21.54 1.43 4.94
CA ALA A 200 -20.98 0.29 4.22
C ALA A 200 -21.24 0.38 2.72
N SER A 201 -22.46 0.79 2.32
CA SER A 201 -22.80 0.96 0.90
C SER A 201 -22.04 2.08 0.21
N ALA A 202 -21.91 3.24 0.87
CA ALA A 202 -21.11 4.35 0.33
C ALA A 202 -19.63 3.96 0.22
N THR A 203 -19.11 3.21 1.21
CA THR A 203 -17.74 2.71 1.17
C THR A 203 -17.54 1.70 0.04
N ALA A 204 -18.43 0.73 -0.12
CA ALA A 204 -18.36 -0.25 -1.20
C ALA A 204 -18.35 0.44 -2.56
N SER A 205 -19.27 1.39 -2.78
CA SER A 205 -19.34 2.20 -4.01
C SER A 205 -18.05 2.95 -4.28
N LEU A 206 -17.50 3.61 -3.25
CA LEU A 206 -16.23 4.35 -3.38
C LEU A 206 -15.05 3.42 -3.67
N VAL A 207 -14.96 2.26 -3.01
CA VAL A 207 -13.93 1.26 -3.28
C VAL A 207 -14.05 0.72 -4.70
N GLY A 208 -15.26 0.40 -5.16
CA GLY A 208 -15.52 -0.08 -6.51
C GLY A 208 -15.13 0.92 -7.61
N ALA A 209 -15.23 2.22 -7.33
CA ALA A 209 -14.82 3.27 -8.26
C ALA A 209 -13.32 3.61 -8.19
N ALA A 210 -12.69 3.38 -7.03
CA ALA A 210 -11.34 3.83 -6.75
C ALA A 210 -10.29 2.73 -6.98
N LEU A 211 -10.55 1.52 -6.52
CA LEU A 211 -9.55 0.46 -6.44
C LEU A 211 -9.63 -0.44 -7.67
N HIS A 212 -8.48 -0.86 -8.20
CA HIS A 212 -8.43 -1.78 -9.32
C HIS A 212 -7.94 -3.17 -8.89
N LEU A 213 -6.85 -3.23 -8.09
CA LEU A 213 -6.28 -4.50 -7.64
C LEU A 213 -6.01 -4.51 -6.14
N VAL A 214 -6.23 -5.68 -5.53
CA VAL A 214 -5.70 -6.05 -4.21
C VAL A 214 -4.66 -7.16 -4.39
N VAL A 215 -3.43 -6.90 -3.96
CA VAL A 215 -2.33 -7.87 -4.02
C VAL A 215 -2.03 -8.36 -2.61
N HIS A 216 -2.19 -9.65 -2.33
CA HIS A 216 -1.98 -10.21 -1.01
C HIS A 216 -0.66 -10.98 -0.92
N ILE A 217 0.13 -10.66 0.11
CA ILE A 217 1.35 -11.37 0.45
C ILE A 217 1.09 -12.23 1.68
N ASP A 218 1.37 -13.52 1.55
CA ASP A 218 1.35 -14.48 2.64
C ASP A 218 2.78 -14.96 2.97
N THR A 219 2.93 -15.70 4.07
CA THR A 219 4.19 -16.24 4.54
C THR A 219 4.04 -17.72 4.87
N THR A 220 4.88 -18.56 4.29
CA THR A 220 4.90 -20.00 4.58
C THR A 220 5.29 -20.28 6.04
N PRO A 221 5.01 -21.47 6.58
CA PRO A 221 5.42 -21.83 7.94
C PRO A 221 6.94 -21.75 8.18
N VAL A 222 7.75 -21.85 7.12
CA VAL A 222 9.22 -21.71 7.18
C VAL A 222 9.70 -20.26 7.03
N GLY A 223 8.78 -19.30 6.93
CA GLY A 223 9.09 -17.86 6.90
C GLY A 223 9.30 -17.27 5.50
N GLU A 224 9.04 -18.03 4.43
CA GLU A 224 9.18 -17.54 3.07
C GLU A 224 7.95 -16.72 2.67
N ARG A 225 8.20 -15.49 2.22
CA ARG A 225 7.14 -14.57 1.78
C ARG A 225 6.82 -14.82 0.32
N TYR A 226 5.55 -14.81 -0.05
CA TYR A 226 5.14 -14.92 -1.46
C TYR A 226 3.83 -14.17 -1.73
N VAL A 227 3.66 -13.69 -2.97
CA VAL A 227 2.37 -13.18 -3.44
C VAL A 227 1.43 -14.37 -3.59
N ALA A 228 0.42 -14.43 -2.73
CA ALA A 228 -0.53 -15.54 -2.65
C ALA A 228 -1.76 -15.31 -3.52
N SER A 229 -2.17 -14.05 -3.69
CA SER A 229 -3.40 -13.71 -4.40
C SER A 229 -3.29 -12.33 -5.05
N VAL A 230 -3.83 -12.21 -6.26
CA VAL A 230 -4.16 -10.91 -6.88
C VAL A 230 -5.64 -10.94 -7.23
N ARG A 231 -6.37 -9.96 -6.71
CA ARG A 231 -7.82 -9.83 -6.85
C ARG A 231 -8.15 -8.54 -7.56
N GLU A 232 -8.90 -8.61 -8.65
CA GLU A 232 -9.47 -7.43 -9.29
C GLU A 232 -10.71 -6.96 -8.54
N VAL A 233 -10.92 -5.65 -8.51
CA VAL A 233 -12.17 -5.03 -8.08
C VAL A 233 -12.95 -4.66 -9.33
N VAL A 234 -14.15 -5.21 -9.45
CA VAL A 234 -15.02 -5.04 -10.63
C VAL A 234 -16.01 -3.90 -10.41
N GLY A 235 -16.41 -3.69 -9.16
CA GLY A 235 -17.37 -2.66 -8.79
C GLY A 235 -17.93 -2.91 -7.39
N ALA A 236 -19.17 -2.51 -7.17
CA ALA A 236 -19.86 -2.71 -5.90
C ALA A 236 -21.36 -2.89 -6.12
N GLU A 237 -21.98 -3.65 -5.23
CA GLU A 237 -23.42 -3.86 -5.18
C GLU A 237 -23.90 -3.76 -3.72
N SER A 238 -24.85 -2.86 -3.46
CA SER A 238 -25.33 -2.58 -2.11
C SER A 238 -24.19 -2.27 -1.13
N GLU A 239 -23.90 -3.15 -0.18
CA GLU A 239 -22.83 -3.00 0.83
C GLU A 239 -21.58 -3.83 0.52
N GLN A 240 -21.55 -4.52 -0.62
CA GLN A 240 -20.49 -5.46 -0.97
C GLN A 240 -19.65 -4.93 -2.14
N VAL A 241 -18.34 -5.08 -2.01
CA VAL A 241 -17.41 -4.87 -3.13
C VAL A 241 -17.39 -6.14 -3.97
N ILE A 242 -17.65 -6.00 -5.27
CA ILE A 242 -17.61 -7.10 -6.22
C ILE A 242 -16.19 -7.24 -6.76
N SER A 243 -15.64 -8.44 -6.68
CA SER A 243 -14.23 -8.69 -6.95
C SER A 243 -13.98 -10.13 -7.39
N ASN A 244 -12.99 -10.35 -8.25
CA ASN A 244 -12.59 -11.68 -8.74
C ASN A 244 -11.13 -11.94 -8.42
N GLU A 245 -10.80 -13.15 -7.99
CA GLU A 245 -9.40 -13.57 -7.88
C GLU A 245 -8.89 -13.94 -9.27
N ILE A 246 -7.90 -13.20 -9.75
CA ILE A 246 -7.34 -13.37 -11.11
C ILE A 246 -6.01 -14.14 -11.07
N TYR A 247 -5.33 -14.16 -9.92
CA TYR A 247 -4.15 -14.98 -9.71
C TYR A 247 -4.17 -15.57 -8.30
N HIS A 248 -3.76 -16.83 -8.20
CA HIS A 248 -3.61 -17.52 -6.93
C HIS A 248 -2.34 -18.37 -6.93
N ARG A 249 -1.65 -18.40 -5.78
CA ARG A 249 -0.52 -19.29 -5.52
C ARG A 249 -0.73 -20.00 -4.20
N ALA A 250 -0.80 -21.32 -4.25
CA ALA A 250 -0.86 -22.16 -3.07
C ALA A 250 0.46 -22.09 -2.26
N PRO A 251 0.42 -22.32 -0.94
CA PRO A 251 1.64 -22.39 -0.14
C PRO A 251 2.56 -23.50 -0.64
N ASN A 252 3.88 -23.28 -0.52
CA ASN A 252 4.94 -24.23 -0.90
C ASN A 252 4.98 -24.61 -2.39
N THR A 253 4.32 -23.87 -3.29
CA THR A 253 4.52 -24.01 -4.74
C THR A 253 5.55 -23.01 -5.24
N SER A 254 6.25 -23.32 -6.32
CA SER A 254 7.21 -22.40 -6.97
C SER A 254 6.54 -21.35 -7.86
N SER A 255 5.32 -21.62 -8.32
CA SER A 255 4.52 -20.73 -9.18
C SER A 255 3.04 -20.81 -8.83
N GLY A 256 2.35 -19.69 -9.03
CA GLY A 256 0.90 -19.59 -9.05
C GLY A 256 0.35 -19.66 -10.47
N GLU A 257 -0.97 -19.61 -10.54
CA GLU A 257 -1.75 -19.72 -11.77
C GLU A 257 -2.68 -18.53 -11.95
N LEU A 258 -2.98 -18.21 -13.21
CA LEU A 258 -4.02 -17.26 -13.55
C LEU A 258 -5.37 -17.99 -13.45
N VAL A 259 -6.26 -17.48 -12.62
CA VAL A 259 -7.51 -18.16 -12.24
C VAL A 259 -8.64 -17.83 -13.21
N CYS A 260 -8.79 -16.56 -13.56
CA CYS A 260 -9.75 -16.11 -14.56
C CYS A 260 -9.28 -14.80 -15.19
N ALA A 261 -9.71 -14.53 -16.43
CA ALA A 261 -9.40 -13.28 -17.10
C ALA A 261 -10.00 -12.06 -16.36
N PRO A 262 -9.29 -10.92 -16.30
CA PRO A 262 -9.80 -9.71 -15.74
C PRO A 262 -10.93 -9.15 -16.61
N SER A 263 -11.72 -8.25 -16.06
CA SER A 263 -12.89 -7.68 -16.72
C SER A 263 -12.94 -6.15 -16.66
N GLY A 264 -13.77 -5.57 -17.53
CA GLY A 264 -14.05 -4.13 -17.56
C GLY A 264 -12.78 -3.26 -17.66
N VAL A 265 -12.69 -2.24 -16.81
CA VAL A 265 -11.62 -1.24 -16.83
C VAL A 265 -10.24 -1.88 -16.61
N VAL A 266 -10.14 -2.92 -15.78
CA VAL A 266 -8.87 -3.60 -15.53
C VAL A 266 -8.37 -4.29 -16.80
N ALA A 267 -9.25 -5.06 -17.47
CA ALA A 267 -8.92 -5.71 -18.74
C ALA A 267 -8.51 -4.68 -19.80
N ASP A 268 -9.33 -3.65 -20.03
CA ASP A 268 -9.07 -2.62 -21.04
C ASP A 268 -7.71 -1.94 -20.84
N ARG A 269 -7.37 -1.59 -19.59
CA ARG A 269 -6.10 -0.92 -19.28
C ARG A 269 -4.90 -1.86 -19.43
N LEU A 270 -5.04 -3.13 -19.06
CA LEU A 270 -4.00 -4.14 -19.25
C LEU A 270 -3.74 -4.42 -20.74
N GLU A 271 -4.79 -4.52 -21.56
CA GLU A 271 -4.67 -4.71 -23.01
C GLU A 271 -3.95 -3.52 -23.67
N ARG A 272 -4.26 -2.28 -23.27
CA ARG A 272 -3.60 -1.07 -23.79
C ARG A 272 -2.09 -1.05 -23.58
N VAL A 273 -1.58 -1.71 -22.54
CA VAL A 273 -0.13 -1.83 -22.28
C VAL A 273 0.50 -3.11 -22.84
N GLY A 274 -0.26 -3.83 -23.68
CA GLY A 274 0.17 -5.05 -24.37
C GLY A 274 0.06 -6.32 -23.52
N TYR A 275 -0.65 -6.29 -22.40
CA TYR A 275 -0.92 -7.46 -21.58
C TYR A 275 -2.29 -8.06 -21.97
N ALA A 276 -2.34 -8.65 -23.17
CA ALA A 276 -3.53 -9.29 -23.71
C ALA A 276 -3.40 -10.82 -23.72
N GLY A 277 -4.36 -11.52 -23.10
CA GLY A 277 -4.79 -12.87 -23.47
C GLY A 277 -3.80 -14.05 -23.41
N ARG A 278 -2.53 -13.88 -23.04
CA ARG A 278 -1.58 -15.01 -22.94
C ARG A 278 -1.56 -15.59 -21.53
N GLY A 279 -2.33 -16.66 -21.31
CA GLY A 279 -2.22 -17.51 -20.13
C GLY A 279 -3.37 -17.44 -19.14
N TRP A 280 -4.41 -16.63 -19.40
CA TRP A 280 -5.68 -16.77 -18.70
C TRP A 280 -6.30 -18.11 -19.10
N VAL A 281 -6.59 -18.97 -18.11
CA VAL A 281 -7.22 -20.28 -18.31
C VAL A 281 -8.70 -20.11 -18.60
#